data_AF-A0A2D5ZIL3-F1
#
_entry.id   AF-A0A2D5ZIL3-F1
#
_cell.length_a   1.000
_cell.length_b   1.000
_cell.length_c   1.000
_cell.angle_alpha   90.00
_cell.angle_beta   90.00
_cell.angle_gamma   90.00
#
_symmetry.space_group_name_H-M   'P 1'
#
loop_
_entity.id
_entity.type
_entity.pdbx_description
1 polymer ?
#
loop_
_entity_poly.entity_id
_entity_poly.type
_entity_poly.pdbx_seq_one_letter_code
_entity_poly.pdbx_strand_id
1 'polypeptide(L)'
;MKTRSKEELLNALRNLVAQVRGVTRELLVELGEVDARRLFLEEACPSMFAFCTTRLGFSEDVAYKRIQAARLGRRFPAVLRAFGEGRIHL
;
A
#
# COMPACT_ATOMS: atom_id res chain seq x y z
N MET A 1 15.24 14.55 23.83
CA MET A 1 14.33 14.73 22.67
C MET A 1 14.31 16.21 22.32
N LYS A 2 14.75 16.64 21.13
CA LYS A 2 14.79 18.08 20.75
C LYS A 2 13.37 18.60 20.54
N THR A 3 13.05 19.76 21.12
CA THR A 3 11.77 20.46 20.93
C THR A 3 11.76 21.11 19.54
N ARG A 4 10.86 20.65 18.66
CA ARG A 4 10.62 21.24 17.33
C ARG A 4 9.56 22.33 17.42
N SER A 5 9.64 23.36 16.58
CA SER A 5 8.56 24.34 16.41
C SER A 5 7.31 23.69 15.81
N LYS A 6 6.15 24.35 15.97
CA LYS A 6 4.87 23.91 15.40
C LYS A 6 4.96 23.71 13.89
N GLU A 7 5.56 24.65 13.18
CA GLU A 7 5.66 24.63 11.71
C GLU A 7 6.57 23.51 11.22
N GLU A 8 7.74 23.32 11.87
CA GLU A 8 8.64 22.21 11.57
C GLU A 8 7.96 20.86 11.79
N LEU A 9 7.17 20.71 12.87
CA LEU A 9 6.45 19.46 13.15
C LEU A 9 5.40 19.16 12.08
N LEU A 10 4.59 20.16 11.70
CA LEU A 10 3.55 19.98 10.69
C LEU A 10 4.14 19.70 9.30
N ASN A 11 5.23 20.38 8.93
CA ASN A 11 5.92 20.13 7.67
C ASN A 11 6.57 18.73 7.66
N ALA A 12 7.18 18.31 8.76
CA ALA A 12 7.72 16.96 8.89
C ALA A 12 6.62 15.89 8.74
N LEU A 13 5.45 16.09 9.34
CA LEU A 13 4.31 15.17 9.18
C LEU A 13 3.82 15.10 7.73
N ARG A 14 3.66 16.25 7.05
CA ARG A 14 3.26 16.27 5.63
C ARG A 14 4.24 15.50 4.75
N ASN A 15 5.54 15.68 4.99
CA ASN A 15 6.60 14.99 4.27
C ASN A 15 6.58 13.48 4.54
N LEU A 16 6.41 13.07 5.80
CA LEU A 16 6.27 11.66 6.16
C LEU A 16 5.05 11.02 5.48
N VAL A 17 3.90 11.70 5.46
CA VAL A 17 2.71 11.19 4.77
C VAL A 17 2.98 11.03 3.26
N ALA A 18 3.68 11.98 2.63
CA ALA A 18 4.07 11.84 1.23
C ALA A 18 4.99 10.64 0.98
N GLN A 19 5.97 10.41 1.87
CA GLN A 19 6.85 9.23 1.81
C GLN A 19 6.08 7.93 2.01
N VAL A 20 5.16 7.88 2.98
CA VAL A 20 4.29 6.72 3.24
C VAL A 20 3.43 6.40 2.02
N ARG A 21 2.89 7.42 1.31
CA ARG A 21 2.17 7.20 0.05
C ARG A 21 3.07 6.61 -1.03
N GLY A 22 4.31 7.09 -1.15
CA GLY A 22 5.30 6.53 -2.08
C GLY A 22 5.56 5.04 -1.82
N VAL A 23 5.89 4.69 -0.57
CA VAL A 23 6.13 3.30 -0.16
C VAL A 23 4.87 2.44 -0.34
N THR A 24 3.69 2.97 0.00
CA THR A 24 2.44 2.24 -0.17
C THR A 24 2.13 2.01 -1.65
N ARG A 25 2.45 2.96 -2.54
CA ARG A 25 2.33 2.77 -3.99
C ARG A 25 3.19 1.62 -4.47
N GLU A 26 4.46 1.57 -4.06
CA GLU A 26 5.39 0.48 -4.41
C GLU A 26 4.85 -0.87 -3.91
N LEU A 27 4.41 -0.93 -2.66
CA LEU A 27 3.75 -2.12 -2.12
C LEU A 27 2.55 -2.58 -2.96
N LEU A 28 1.69 -1.66 -3.41
CA LEU A 28 0.53 -2.00 -4.24
C LEU A 28 0.91 -2.52 -5.63
N VAL A 29 2.03 -2.08 -6.20
CA VAL A 29 2.57 -2.63 -7.45
C VAL A 29 2.97 -4.09 -7.24
N GLU A 30 3.78 -4.37 -6.21
CA GLU A 30 4.25 -5.72 -5.92
C GLU A 30 3.11 -6.68 -5.56
N LEU A 31 2.15 -6.23 -4.74
CA LEU A 31 0.95 -7.01 -4.43
C LEU A 31 0.15 -7.33 -5.70
N GLY A 32 0.12 -6.41 -6.67
CA GLY A 32 -0.55 -6.62 -7.95
C GLY A 32 0.14 -7.67 -8.82
N GLU A 33 1.47 -7.72 -8.81
CA GLU A 33 2.24 -8.78 -9.48
C GLU A 33 2.06 -10.14 -8.79
N VAL A 34 2.13 -10.18 -7.46
CA VAL A 34 1.90 -11.40 -6.66
C VAL A 34 0.51 -11.97 -6.92
N ASP A 35 -0.52 -11.13 -6.93
CA ASP A 35 -1.91 -11.55 -7.19
C ASP A 35 -2.08 -12.08 -8.62
N ALA A 36 -1.54 -11.35 -9.61
CA ALA A 36 -1.67 -11.74 -11.02
C ALA A 36 -0.94 -13.04 -11.36
N ARG A 37 0.24 -13.26 -10.77
CA ARG A 37 1.03 -14.48 -10.93
C ARG A 37 0.61 -15.60 -9.99
N ARG A 38 -0.32 -15.31 -9.06
CA ARG A 38 -0.79 -16.24 -8.02
C ARG A 38 0.33 -16.80 -7.14
N LEU A 39 1.37 -16.00 -6.87
CA LEU A 39 2.54 -16.44 -6.09
C LEU A 39 2.19 -16.76 -4.62
N PHE A 40 1.05 -16.29 -4.13
CA PHE A 40 0.51 -16.70 -2.83
C PHE A 40 0.29 -18.22 -2.71
N LEU A 41 0.12 -18.94 -3.82
CA LEU A 41 0.01 -20.40 -3.82
C LEU A 41 1.34 -21.08 -3.46
N GLU A 42 2.47 -20.49 -3.88
CA GLU A 42 3.82 -21.00 -3.56
C GLU A 42 4.11 -20.85 -2.06
N GLU A 43 3.46 -19.89 -1.41
CA GLU A 43 3.54 -19.61 0.04
C GLU A 43 2.53 -20.42 0.87
N ALA A 44 1.95 -21.47 0.28
CA ALA A 44 0.92 -22.33 0.85
C ALA A 44 -0.33 -21.59 1.35
N CYS A 45 -0.67 -20.46 0.71
CA CYS A 45 -1.87 -19.70 1.05
C CYS A 45 -2.98 -19.97 0.02
N PRO A 46 -4.22 -20.28 0.45
CA PRO A 46 -5.31 -20.63 -0.47
C PRO A 46 -5.85 -19.43 -1.26
N SER A 47 -5.49 -18.20 -0.89
CA SER A 47 -5.91 -16.98 -1.57
C SER A 47 -4.96 -15.82 -1.27
N MET A 48 -5.01 -14.77 -2.10
CA MET A 48 -4.31 -13.52 -1.86
C MET A 48 -4.70 -12.87 -0.51
N PHE A 49 -5.96 -13.02 -0.09
CA PHE A 49 -6.43 -12.53 1.20
C PHE A 49 -5.75 -13.26 2.35
N ALA A 50 -5.75 -14.60 2.31
CA ALA A 50 -5.06 -15.41 3.31
C ALA A 50 -3.55 -15.10 3.35
N PHE A 51 -2.91 -14.88 2.20
CA PHE A 51 -1.51 -14.46 2.15
C PHE A 51 -1.28 -13.11 2.84
N CYS A 52 -2.10 -12.11 2.54
CA CYS A 52 -2.00 -10.78 3.15
C CYS A 52 -2.19 -10.83 4.67
N THR A 53 -3.18 -11.57 5.17
CA THR A 53 -3.50 -11.59 6.61
C THR A 53 -2.57 -12.49 7.41
N THR A 54 -2.11 -13.62 6.84
CA THR A 54 -1.29 -14.61 7.57
C THR A 54 0.21 -14.46 7.37
N ARG A 55 0.68 -14.10 6.16
CA ARG A 55 2.12 -13.97 5.86
C ARG A 55 2.61 -12.53 6.00
N LEU A 56 1.79 -11.55 5.60
CA LEU A 56 2.15 -10.13 5.66
C LEU A 56 1.61 -9.41 6.91
N GLY A 57 0.81 -10.10 7.73
CA GLY A 57 0.30 -9.57 9.00
C GLY A 57 -0.67 -8.39 8.87
N PHE A 58 -1.30 -8.21 7.70
CA PHE A 58 -2.31 -7.16 7.54
C PHE A 58 -3.60 -7.54 8.28
N SER A 59 -4.27 -6.53 8.84
CA SER A 59 -5.66 -6.71 9.24
C SER A 59 -6.54 -6.99 8.02
N GLU A 60 -7.69 -7.60 8.23
CA GLU A 60 -8.61 -7.97 7.14
C GLU A 60 -9.04 -6.75 6.30
N ASP A 61 -9.37 -5.62 6.94
CA ASP A 61 -9.74 -4.38 6.26
C ASP A 61 -8.59 -3.83 5.40
N VAL A 62 -7.37 -3.83 5.94
CA VAL A 62 -6.17 -3.39 5.21
C VAL A 62 -5.89 -4.32 4.03
N ALA A 63 -5.98 -5.64 4.24
CA ALA A 63 -5.78 -6.63 3.19
C ALA A 63 -6.80 -6.44 2.05
N TYR A 64 -8.08 -6.33 2.38
CA TYR A 64 -9.14 -6.14 1.38
C TYR A 64 -8.90 -4.90 0.54
N LYS A 65 -8.70 -3.73 1.15
CA LYS A 65 -8.49 -2.47 0.45
C LYS A 65 -7.23 -2.51 -0.43
N ARG A 66 -6.12 -3.03 0.09
CA ARG A 66 -4.86 -3.12 -0.66
C ARG A 66 -4.94 -4.08 -1.84
N ILE A 67 -5.62 -5.21 -1.69
CA ILE A 67 -5.86 -6.15 -2.80
C ILE A 67 -6.68 -5.47 -3.91
N GLN A 68 -7.76 -4.77 -3.56
CA GLN A 68 -8.59 -4.07 -4.55
C GLN A 68 -7.80 -2.97 -5.26
N ALA A 69 -7.04 -2.15 -4.52
CA ALA A 69 -6.23 -1.09 -5.11
C ALA A 69 -5.07 -1.63 -5.96
N ALA A 70 -4.44 -2.72 -5.57
CA ALA A 70 -3.40 -3.39 -6.36
C ALA A 70 -3.96 -3.91 -7.69
N ARG A 71 -5.11 -4.59 -7.66
CA ARG A 71 -5.80 -5.09 -8.86
C ARG A 71 -6.24 -3.95 -9.78
N LEU A 72 -6.86 -2.91 -9.21
CA LEU A 72 -7.28 -1.73 -9.96
C LEU A 72 -6.08 -1.00 -10.55
N GLY A 73 -5.00 -0.87 -9.78
CA GLY A 73 -3.75 -0.24 -10.18
C GLY A 73 -3.03 -0.96 -11.31
N ARG A 74 -3.03 -2.31 -11.28
CA ARG A 74 -2.53 -3.13 -12.39
C ARG A 74 -3.31 -2.90 -13.67
N ARG A 75 -4.65 -2.85 -13.57
CA ARG A 75 -5.53 -2.60 -14.72
C ARG A 75 -5.42 -1.17 -15.23
N PHE A 76 -5.23 -0.20 -14.33
CA PHE A 76 -5.16 1.23 -14.62
C PHE A 76 -3.98 1.87 -13.87
N PRO A 77 -2.76 1.86 -14.44
CA PRO A 77 -1.56 2.39 -13.77
C PRO A 77 -1.67 3.85 -13.32
N ALA A 78 -2.55 4.63 -13.97
CA ALA A 78 -2.86 6.01 -13.59
C ALA A 78 -3.44 6.13 -12.16
N VAL A 79 -4.12 5.10 -11.66
CA VAL A 79 -4.65 5.06 -10.28
C VAL A 79 -3.51 5.06 -9.28
N LEU A 80 -2.50 4.21 -9.45
CA LEU A 80 -1.34 4.17 -8.53
C LEU A 80 -0.50 5.45 -8.62
N ARG A 81 -0.44 6.08 -9.80
CA ARG A 81 0.16 7.41 -9.96
C ARG A 81 -0.60 8.47 -9.17
N ALA A 82 -1.92 8.53 -9.33
CA ALA A 82 -2.78 9.46 -8.60
C ALA A 82 -2.71 9.26 -7.08
N PHE A 83 -2.61 8.00 -6.62
CA PHE A 83 -2.41 7.67 -5.21
C PHE A 83 -1.06 8.19 -4.69
N GLY A 84 0.03 7.94 -5.42
CA GLY A 84 1.36 8.44 -5.04
C GLY A 84 1.43 9.97 -4.97
N GLU A 85 0.75 10.65 -5.88
CA GLU A 85 0.59 12.11 -5.91
C GLU A 85 -0.36 12.63 -4.81
N GLY A 86 -1.06 11.75 -4.10
CA GLY A 86 -2.00 12.11 -3.04
C GLY A 86 -3.34 12.67 -3.53
N ARG A 87 -3.70 12.45 -4.81
CA ARG A 87 -5.00 12.86 -5.38
C ARG A 87 -6.15 11.94 -4.98
N ILE A 88 -5.83 10.71 -4.56
CA ILE A 88 -6.77 9.70 -4.07
C ILE A 88 -6.17 8.98 -2.85
N HIS A 89 -7.02 8.37 -2.04
CA HIS A 89 -6.67 7.69 -0.80
C HIS A 89 -7.30 6.30 -0.71
N LEU A 90 -6.79 5.47 0.21
CA LEU A 90 -7.21 4.08 0.45
C LEU A 90 -7.89 3.96 1.81
#